data_AF-K1RS20-F1
#
_entry.id   AF-K1RS20-F1
#
_cell.length_a   1.000
_cell.length_b   1.000
_cell.length_c   1.000
_cell.angle_alpha   90.00
_cell.angle_beta   90.00
_cell.angle_gamma   90.00
#
_symmetry.space_group_name_H-M   'P 1'
#
loop_
_entity.id
_entity.type
_entity.pdbx_description
1 polymer ?
#
loop_
_entity_poly.entity_id
_entity_poly.type
_entity_poly.pdbx_seq_one_letter_code
_entity_poly.pdbx_strand_id
1 'polypeptide(L)'
;MLSSLPGAAVSQVKIDGVLHEFSSIPGVKEDVTEIIMNIKELAIRNNSSSDEPKVAYIEFEGEGVVTAADIQVDSDIQILNPDLVIAN
;
A
#
# COMPACT_ATOMS: atom_id res chain seq x y z
N MET A 1 11.26 5.47 23.39
CA MET A 1 11.95 6.25 22.34
C MET A 1 11.65 5.75 20.92
N LEU A 2 11.07 4.56 20.69
CA LEU A 2 10.49 4.20 19.38
C LEU A 2 9.07 4.77 19.18
N SER A 3 8.27 4.88 20.23
CA SER A 3 6.87 5.32 20.19
C SER A 3 6.66 6.81 19.86
N SER A 4 7.73 7.58 19.68
CA SER A 4 7.69 9.05 19.50
C SER A 4 8.43 9.51 18.25
N LEU A 5 8.84 8.57 17.38
CA LEU A 5 9.44 8.92 16.10
C LEU A 5 8.31 9.25 15.12
N PRO A 6 8.29 10.48 14.56
CA PRO A 6 7.31 10.82 13.53
C PRO A 6 7.58 9.99 12.28
N GLY A 7 6.51 9.53 11.64
CA GLY A 7 6.56 8.72 10.44
C GLY A 7 5.21 8.70 9.73
N ALA A 8 5.21 8.20 8.50
CA ALA A 8 4.00 7.98 7.73
C ALA A 8 3.79 6.48 7.54
N ALA A 9 2.53 6.06 7.57
CA ALA A 9 2.13 4.67 7.34
C ALA A 9 0.72 4.64 6.74
N VAL A 10 0.38 3.52 6.10
CA VAL A 10 -0.99 3.29 5.60
C VAL A 10 -1.91 3.02 6.79
N SER A 11 -2.97 3.82 6.90
CA SER A 11 -3.95 3.71 8.00
C SER A 11 -5.22 2.96 7.59
N GLN A 12 -5.56 2.96 6.30
CA GLN A 12 -6.75 2.35 5.74
C GLN A 12 -6.44 1.79 4.35
N VAL A 13 -7.08 0.67 4.02
CA VAL A 13 -7.01 0.05 2.69
C VAL A 13 -8.43 -0.27 2.26
N LYS A 14 -8.75 0.03 1.00
CA LYS A 14 -9.98 -0.39 0.35
C LYS A 14 -9.58 -1.17 -0.90
N ILE A 15 -10.10 -2.39 -1.02
CA ILE A 15 -9.88 -3.25 -2.18
C ILE A 15 -11.24 -3.47 -2.84
N ASP A 16 -11.34 -3.17 -4.13
CA ASP A 16 -12.59 -3.31 -4.86
C ASP A 16 -13.00 -4.79 -5.00
N GLY A 17 -14.28 -5.08 -4.80
CA GLY A 17 -14.81 -6.44 -4.81
C GLY A 17 -14.56 -7.25 -3.53
N VAL A 18 -13.79 -6.72 -2.57
CA VAL A 18 -13.51 -7.37 -1.29
C VAL A 18 -14.41 -6.80 -0.18
N LEU A 19 -15.16 -7.67 0.48
CA LEU A 19 -16.05 -7.28 1.58
C LEU A 19 -15.39 -7.31 2.96
N HIS A 20 -14.39 -8.18 3.14
CA HIS A 20 -13.68 -8.35 4.41
C HIS A 20 -12.27 -8.91 4.19
N GLU A 21 -11.43 -8.75 5.21
CA GLU A 21 -10.00 -9.06 5.23
C GLU A 21 -9.67 -10.56 5.11
N PHE A 22 -10.62 -11.44 5.45
CA PHE A 22 -10.46 -12.90 5.36
C PHE A 22 -10.91 -13.50 4.01
N SER A 23 -10.82 -12.73 2.93
CA SER A 23 -11.24 -13.17 1.59
C SER A 23 -10.04 -13.33 0.65
N SER A 24 -10.28 -14.01 -0.47
CA SER A 24 -9.33 -14.13 -1.58
C SER A 24 -9.78 -13.25 -2.74
N ILE A 25 -8.83 -12.83 -3.57
CA ILE A 25 -9.09 -12.06 -4.79
C ILE A 25 -8.89 -13.00 -5.99
N PRO A 26 -9.90 -13.22 -6.84
CA PRO A 26 -9.74 -14.05 -8.02
C PRO A 26 -8.61 -13.54 -8.93
N GLY A 27 -7.68 -14.42 -9.29
CA GLY A 27 -6.56 -14.08 -10.17
C GLY A 27 -5.32 -13.53 -9.45
N VAL A 28 -5.37 -13.38 -8.13
CA VAL A 28 -4.22 -13.01 -7.30
C VAL A 28 -3.82 -14.21 -6.46
N LYS A 29 -2.51 -14.44 -6.33
CA LYS A 29 -1.97 -15.58 -5.58
C LYS A 29 -2.13 -15.40 -4.07
N GLU A 30 -1.86 -14.20 -3.57
CA GLU A 30 -1.96 -13.84 -2.16
C GLU A 30 -3.43 -13.63 -1.74
N ASP A 31 -3.73 -13.92 -0.47
CA ASP A 31 -5.00 -13.53 0.12
C ASP A 31 -4.99 -12.05 0.58
N VAL A 32 -6.17 -11.53 0.95
CA VAL A 32 -6.28 -10.12 1.38
C VAL A 32 -5.45 -9.82 2.64
N THR A 33 -5.29 -10.80 3.54
CA THR A 33 -4.48 -10.61 4.75
C THR A 33 -3.00 -10.51 4.43
N GLU A 34 -2.50 -11.35 3.52
CA GLU A 34 -1.14 -11.27 2.99
C GLU A 34 -0.87 -9.94 2.28
N ILE A 35 -1.80 -9.47 1.43
CA ILE A 35 -1.70 -8.15 0.79
C ILE A 35 -1.63 -7.04 1.84
N ILE A 36 -2.47 -7.07 2.88
CA ILE A 36 -2.44 -6.10 3.98
C ILE A 36 -1.09 -6.14 4.73
N MET A 37 -0.51 -7.33 4.91
CA MET A 37 0.81 -7.47 5.53
C MET A 37 1.91 -6.87 4.66
N ASN A 38 1.89 -7.11 3.34
CA ASN A 38 2.85 -6.51 2.41
C ASN A 38 2.72 -4.97 2.40
N ILE A 39 1.49 -4.43 2.42
CA ILE A 39 1.26 -2.97 2.50
C ILE A 39 1.85 -2.36 3.79
N LYS A 40 1.86 -3.08 4.92
CA LYS A 40 2.48 -2.60 6.16
C LYS A 40 4.00 -2.48 6.09
N GLU A 41 4.65 -3.15 5.13
CA GLU A 41 6.09 -3.05 4.90
C GLU A 41 6.48 -1.84 4.02
N LEU A 42 5.51 -1.08 3.52
CA LEU A 42 5.78 0.16 2.78
C LEU A 42 6.55 1.16 3.63
N ALA A 43 7.69 1.61 3.11
CA ALA A 43 8.47 2.70 3.68
C ALA A 43 8.05 4.01 3.02
N ILE A 44 7.24 4.80 3.74
CA ILE A 44 6.63 6.03 3.23
C ILE A 44 7.29 7.25 3.85
N ARG A 45 7.65 8.23 3.01
CA ARG A 45 7.98 9.58 3.44
C ARG A 45 6.88 10.54 2.99
N ASN A 46 6.30 11.25 3.95
CA ASN A 46 5.40 12.37 3.69
C ASN A 46 6.18 13.69 3.79
N ASN A 47 6.20 14.45 2.71
CA ASN A 47 6.83 15.77 2.63
C ASN A 47 5.83 16.93 2.75
N SER A 48 4.54 16.65 2.98
CA SER A 48 3.54 17.71 3.17
C SER A 48 3.78 18.48 4.47
N SER A 49 3.37 19.74 4.48
CA SER A 49 3.38 20.58 5.68
C SER A 49 2.21 20.31 6.62
N SER A 50 1.24 19.48 6.22
CA SER A 50 0.08 19.06 7.02
C SER A 50 0.09 17.56 7.31
N ASP A 51 -0.56 17.16 8.39
CA ASP A 51 -0.81 15.76 8.76
C ASP A 51 -2.15 15.23 8.23
N GLU A 52 -2.71 15.88 7.20
CA GLU A 52 -3.97 15.45 6.62
C GLU A 52 -3.82 14.10 5.90
N PRO A 53 -4.79 13.18 6.02
CA PRO A 53 -4.75 11.91 5.30
C PRO A 53 -4.69 12.12 3.79
N LYS A 54 -3.76 11.43 3.14
CA LYS A 54 -3.63 11.38 1.69
C LYS A 54 -4.07 10.04 1.15
N VAL A 55 -4.64 10.05 -0.05
CA VAL A 55 -5.15 8.85 -0.72
C VAL A 55 -4.20 8.51 -1.87
N ALA A 56 -3.80 7.24 -1.93
CA ALA A 56 -3.03 6.66 -3.00
C ALA A 56 -3.84 5.56 -3.68
N TYR A 57 -3.54 5.28 -4.94
CA TYR A 57 -4.25 4.32 -5.77
C TYR A 57 -3.29 3.32 -6.38
N ILE A 58 -3.74 2.09 -6.58
CA ILE A 58 -3.01 1.08 -7.34
C ILE A 58 -4.01 0.41 -8.27
N GLU A 59 -3.69 0.40 -9.55
CA GLU A 59 -4.50 -0.21 -10.60
C GLU A 59 -3.58 -1.08 -11.45
N PHE A 60 -3.94 -2.35 -11.60
CA PHE A 60 -3.15 -3.32 -12.35
C PHE A 60 -4.08 -4.27 -13.10
N GLU A 61 -3.74 -4.57 -14.35
CA GLU A 61 -4.47 -5.49 -15.22
C GLU A 61 -3.49 -6.37 -16.00
N GLY A 62 -3.81 -7.65 -16.12
CA GLY A 62 -3.00 -8.64 -16.84
C GLY A 62 -2.16 -9.51 -15.91
N GLU A 63 -1.20 -10.24 -16.49
CA GLU A 63 -0.28 -11.10 -15.76
C GLU A 63 0.96 -10.31 -15.35
N GLY A 64 1.39 -10.45 -14.09
CA GLY A 64 2.64 -9.87 -13.62
C GLY A 64 2.65 -9.64 -12.11
N VAL A 65 3.79 -9.14 -11.65
CA VAL A 65 4.01 -8.83 -10.23
C VAL A 65 3.64 -7.37 -10.00
N VAL A 66 2.77 -7.15 -9.02
CA VAL A 66 2.41 -5.81 -8.54
C VAL A 66 3.39 -5.39 -7.47
N THR A 67 4.06 -4.27 -7.69
CA THR A 67 5.09 -3.72 -6.80
C THR A 67 4.66 -2.38 -6.20
N ALA A 68 5.38 -1.93 -5.19
CA ALA A 68 5.15 -0.62 -4.60
C ALA A 68 5.41 0.54 -5.58
N ALA A 69 6.17 0.31 -6.65
CA ALA A 69 6.35 1.27 -7.75
C ALA A 69 5.06 1.55 -8.53
N ASP A 70 4.09 0.64 -8.51
CA ASP A 70 2.82 0.75 -9.24
C ASP A 70 1.79 1.63 -8.48
N ILE A 71 2.11 2.01 -7.23
CA ILE A 71 1.26 2.87 -6.41
C ILE A 71 1.34 4.31 -6.93
N GLN A 72 0.21 4.82 -7.39
CA GLN A 72 0.01 6.21 -7.77
C GLN A 72 -0.19 7.06 -6.52
N VAL A 73 0.77 7.95 -6.27
CA VAL A 73 0.80 8.86 -5.13
C VAL A 73 0.82 10.32 -5.60
N ASP A 74 0.40 11.24 -4.73
CA ASP A 74 0.58 12.67 -4.99
C ASP A 74 2.03 13.14 -4.82
N SER A 75 2.32 14.38 -5.18
CA SER A 75 3.68 14.95 -5.17
C SER A 75 4.34 15.03 -3.80
N ASP A 76 3.57 14.96 -2.71
CA ASP A 76 4.11 15.09 -1.36
C ASP A 76 4.53 13.74 -0.79
N ILE A 77 4.01 12.64 -1.34
CA ILE A 77 4.32 11.28 -0.88
C ILE A 77 5.46 10.70 -1.70
N GLN A 78 6.38 10.05 -1.01
CA GLN A 78 7.46 9.29 -1.61
C GLN A 78 7.50 7.87 -1.04
N ILE A 79 7.48 6.88 -1.92
CA ILE A 79 7.72 5.47 -1.60
C ILE A 79 9.22 5.20 -1.69
N LEU A 80 9.80 4.71 -0.59
CA LEU A 80 11.25 4.54 -0.45
C LEU A 80 11.74 3.14 -0.84
N ASN A 81 10.84 2.16 -0.93
CA ASN A 81 11.10 0.77 -1.33
C ASN A 81 10.21 0.36 -2.52
N PRO A 82 10.45 0.92 -3.72
CA PRO A 82 9.61 0.68 -4.91
C PRO A 82 9.63 -0.77 -5.39
N ASP A 83 10.65 -1.54 -5.04
CA ASP A 83 10.84 -2.95 -5.36
C ASP A 83 10.04 -3.91 -4.46
N LEU A 84 9.39 -3.41 -3.41
CA LEU A 84 8.53 -4.21 -2.54
C LEU A 84 7.40 -4.84 -3.34
N VAL A 85 7.27 -6.17 -3.28
CA VAL A 85 6.19 -6.91 -3.91
C VAL A 85 4.93 -6.79 -3.05
N ILE A 86 3.83 -6.37 -3.66
CA ILE A 86 2.52 -6.25 -3.01
C ILE A 86 1.67 -7.49 -3.29
N ALA A 87 1.63 -7.95 -4.54
CA ALA A 87 0.86 -9.11 -4.97
C ALA A 87 1.42 -9.70 -6.28
N ASN A 88 1.12 -10.98 -6.55
CA ASN A 88 1.48 -11.72 -7.77
C ASN A 88 0.29 -12.40 -8.44
#